data_AF-A0A7S0CBH2-F1
#
_entry.id   AF-A0A7S0CBH2-F1
#
_cell.length_a   1.000
_cell.length_b   1.000
_cell.length_c   1.000
_cell.angle_alpha   90.00
_cell.angle_beta   90.00
_cell.angle_gamma   90.00
#
_symmetry.space_group_name_H-M   'P 1'
#
loop_
_entity.id
_entity.type
_entity.pdbx_description
1 polymer ?
#
loop_
_entity_poly.entity_id
_entity_poly.type
_entity_poly.pdbx_seq_one_letter_code
_entity_poly.pdbx_strand_id
1 'polypeptide(L)'
;MEKCNAHPLFRKCTEEEMANDPCVELMKISTEEGKKVDREGRNKYWAVYQRLSDAEVLEKERAAVVDGSVGVSDFFKEGQFGVNSVEAVVPIKGIVIAASRECDEKKI
;
A
#
# COMPACT_ATOMS: atom_id res chain seq x y z
N MET A 1 11.23 4.04 3.27
CA MET A 1 9.76 4.10 3.01
C MET A 1 9.35 4.71 1.66
N GLU A 2 10.18 5.53 1.01
CA GLU A 2 9.79 6.36 -0.14
C GLU A 2 9.15 5.60 -1.31
N LYS A 3 9.70 4.43 -1.68
CA LYS A 3 9.17 3.60 -2.78
C LYS A 3 7.74 3.12 -2.55
N CYS A 4 7.41 2.70 -1.32
CA CYS A 4 6.06 2.26 -0.98
C CYS A 4 5.07 3.43 -0.89
N ASN A 5 5.54 4.60 -0.44
CA ASN A 5 4.70 5.81 -0.37
C ASN A 5 4.36 6.37 -1.76
N ALA A 6 5.26 6.24 -2.73
CA ALA A 6 5.08 6.77 -4.08
C ALA A 6 4.25 5.85 -5.00
N HIS A 7 4.02 4.61 -4.60
CA HIS A 7 3.43 3.61 -5.48
C HIS A 7 1.89 3.63 -5.42
N PRO A 8 1.17 3.70 -6.56
CA PRO A 8 -0.28 3.94 -6.60
C PRO A 8 -1.12 2.80 -5.98
N LEU A 9 -0.63 1.55 -6.06
CA LEU A 9 -1.30 0.38 -5.46
C LEU A 9 -1.15 0.26 -3.94
N PHE A 10 -0.40 1.15 -3.28
CA PHE A 10 -0.18 1.04 -1.84
C PHE A 10 -0.73 2.26 -1.10
N ARG A 11 -1.47 1.99 -0.02
CA ARG A 11 -1.93 2.99 0.92
C ARG A 11 -1.26 2.75 2.27
N LYS A 12 -0.61 3.76 2.84
CA LYS A 12 -0.09 3.66 4.22
C LYS A 12 -1.27 3.55 5.20
N CYS A 13 -1.22 2.58 6.11
CA CYS A 13 -2.20 2.46 7.19
C CYS A 13 -1.95 3.53 8.25
N THR A 14 -3.02 3.96 8.91
CA THR A 14 -2.95 4.90 10.03
C THR A 14 -2.51 4.20 11.32
N GLU A 15 -2.07 4.97 12.32
CA GLU A 15 -1.69 4.41 13.62
C GLU A 15 -2.87 3.73 14.33
N GLU A 16 -4.08 4.27 14.18
CA GLU A 16 -5.30 3.68 14.75
C GLU A 16 -5.61 2.32 14.12
N GLU A 17 -5.54 2.21 12.79
CA GLU A 17 -5.70 0.93 12.08
C GLU A 17 -4.66 -0.11 12.50
N MET A 18 -3.43 0.34 12.73
CA MET A 18 -2.33 -0.51 13.17
C MET A 18 -2.44 -0.94 14.63
N ALA A 19 -2.98 -0.09 15.51
CA ALA A 19 -3.18 -0.42 16.92
C ALA A 19 -4.30 -1.44 17.12
N ASN A 20 -5.28 -1.46 16.22
CA ASN A 20 -6.40 -2.40 16.26
C ASN A 20 -6.06 -3.78 15.67
N ASP A 21 -4.92 -3.95 15.01
CA ASP A 21 -4.52 -5.22 14.38
C ASP A 21 -3.54 -6.01 15.26
N PRO A 22 -3.94 -7.18 15.81
CA PRO A 22 -3.07 -8.01 16.64
C PRO A 22 -1.85 -8.57 15.88
N CYS A 23 -1.93 -8.68 14.55
CA CYS A 23 -0.79 -9.13 13.73
C CYS A 23 0.36 -8.13 13.78
N VAL A 24 0.07 -6.83 13.94
CA VAL A 24 1.10 -5.78 14.05
C VAL A 24 1.86 -5.90 15.36
N GLU A 25 1.19 -6.29 16.44
CA GLU A 25 1.84 -6.56 17.71
C GLU A 25 2.73 -7.81 17.62
N LEU A 26 2.19 -8.92 17.13
CA LEU A 26 2.95 -10.18 16.97
C LEU A 26 4.18 -9.99 16.08
N MET A 27 4.07 -9.21 15.01
CA MET A 27 5.19 -8.91 14.10
C MET A 27 6.36 -8.20 14.82
N LYS A 28 6.10 -7.40 15.86
CA LYS A 28 7.15 -6.69 16.62
C LYS A 28 7.91 -7.58 17.60
N ILE A 29 7.26 -8.61 18.16
CA ILE A 29 7.77 -9.38 19.31
C ILE A 29 8.08 -10.84 19.00
N SER A 30 7.44 -11.44 18.00
CA SER A 30 7.52 -12.89 17.77
C SER A 30 8.84 -13.34 17.17
N THR A 31 9.50 -12.47 16.39
CA THR A 31 10.74 -12.81 15.70
C THR A 31 11.96 -12.67 16.61
N GLU A 32 12.95 -13.55 16.44
CA GLU A 32 14.21 -13.50 17.20
C GLU A 32 14.93 -12.16 17.03
N GLU A 33 14.87 -11.57 15.83
CA GLU A 33 15.40 -10.24 15.56
C GLU A 33 14.65 -9.14 16.34
N GLY A 34 13.34 -9.24 16.47
CA GLY A 34 12.54 -8.32 17.29
C GLY A 34 12.94 -8.35 18.76
N LYS A 35 13.09 -9.56 19.34
CA LYS A 35 13.54 -9.74 20.73
C LYS A 35 14.96 -9.24 20.95
N LYS A 36 15.86 -9.45 19.98
CA LYS A 36 17.24 -8.96 20.04
C LYS A 36 17.29 -7.43 20.10
N VAL A 37 16.47 -6.76 19.29
CA VAL A 37 16.36 -5.29 19.29
C VAL A 37 15.87 -4.76 20.65
N ASP A 38 14.91 -5.45 21.30
CA ASP A 38 14.44 -5.09 22.65
C ASP A 38 15.55 -5.26 23.70
N ARG A 39 16.29 -6.38 23.66
CA ARG A 39 17.39 -6.64 24.59
C ARG A 39 18.52 -5.61 24.46
N GLU A 40 18.76 -5.13 23.26
CA GLU A 40 19.78 -4.12 22.96
C GLU A 40 19.28 -2.68 23.17
N GLY A 41 18.00 -2.48 23.54
CA GLY A 41 17.41 -1.16 23.77
C GLY A 41 17.39 -0.28 22.53
N ARG A 42 17.37 -0.87 21.33
CA ARG A 42 17.36 -0.13 20.07
C ARG A 42 15.92 0.13 19.61
N ASN A 43 15.73 1.23 18.89
CA ASN A 43 14.41 1.59 18.36
C ASN A 43 13.98 0.62 17.25
N LYS A 44 12.67 0.37 17.17
CA LYS A 44 12.03 -0.39 16.10
C LYS A 44 11.22 0.56 15.24
N TYR A 45 11.43 0.51 13.93
CA TYR A 45 10.67 1.31 12.97
C TYR A 45 9.91 0.36 12.03
N TRP A 46 8.60 0.58 11.89
CA TRP A 46 7.72 -0.22 11.03
C TRP A 46 6.71 0.69 10.33
N ALA A 47 6.28 0.31 9.12
CA ALA A 47 5.03 0.81 8.56
C ALA A 47 4.25 -0.33 7.90
N VAL A 48 2.93 -0.19 7.94
CA VAL A 48 2.00 -1.13 7.34
C VAL A 48 1.36 -0.46 6.14
N TYR A 49 1.28 -1.19 5.04
CA TYR A 49 0.64 -0.74 3.81
C TYR A 49 -0.49 -1.70 3.45
N GLN A 50 -1.63 -1.13 3.12
CA GLN A 50 -2.72 -1.84 2.50
C GLN A 50 -2.53 -1.82 0.98
N ARG A 51 -2.61 -2.98 0.34
CA ARG A 51 -2.68 -3.06 -1.12
C ARG A 51 -4.09 -2.65 -1.56
N LEU A 52 -4.16 -1.68 -2.46
CA LEU A 52 -5.37 -1.31 -3.18
C LEU A 52 -5.58 -2.26 -4.35
N SER A 53 -6.84 -2.55 -4.66
CA SER A 53 -7.23 -3.29 -5.85
C SER A 53 -7.03 -2.43 -7.10
N ASP A 54 -6.89 -3.09 -8.26
CA ASP A 54 -6.73 -2.40 -9.52
C ASP A 54 -7.94 -1.50 -9.84
N ALA A 55 -9.15 -1.91 -9.44
CA ALA A 55 -10.36 -1.10 -9.58
C ALA A 55 -10.30 0.18 -8.73
N GLU A 56 -9.88 0.08 -7.46
CA GLU A 56 -9.73 1.23 -6.57
C GLU A 56 -8.67 2.21 -7.09
N VAL A 57 -7.60 1.70 -7.72
CA VAL A 57 -6.58 2.57 -8.33
C VAL A 57 -7.11 3.26 -9.58
N LEU A 58 -7.80 2.54 -10.47
CA LEU A 58 -8.41 3.13 -11.66
C LEU A 58 -9.45 4.21 -11.31
N GLU A 59 -10.24 4.00 -10.26
CA GLU A 59 -11.18 5.01 -9.77
C GLU A 59 -10.44 6.26 -9.25
N LYS A 60 -9.33 6.06 -8.53
CA LYS A 60 -8.49 7.15 -8.02
C LYS A 60 -7.83 7.94 -9.15
N GLU A 61 -7.37 7.27 -10.20
CA GLU A 61 -6.80 7.89 -11.39
C GLU A 61 -7.86 8.68 -12.16
N ARG A 62 -9.07 8.13 -12.34
CA ARG A 62 -10.21 8.85 -12.95
C ARG A 62 -10.59 10.10 -12.16
N ALA A 63 -10.63 10.00 -10.83
CA ALA A 63 -10.92 11.13 -9.96
C ALA A 63 -9.82 12.22 -10.00
N ALA A 64 -8.60 11.88 -10.39
CA ALA A 64 -7.49 12.83 -10.52
C ALA A 64 -7.47 13.62 -11.84
N VAL A 65 -8.24 13.21 -12.87
CA VAL A 65 -8.22 13.79 -14.24
C VAL A 65 -9.09 15.06 -14.39
N VAL A 66 -9.52 15.71 -13.30
CA VAL A 66 -10.59 16.73 -13.35
C VAL A 66 -10.18 18.11 -13.93
N ASP A 67 -8.91 18.38 -14.25
CA ASP A 67 -8.49 19.73 -14.71
C ASP A 67 -7.86 19.81 -16.12
N GLY A 68 -8.01 18.78 -16.96
CA GLY A 68 -7.47 18.78 -18.33
C GLY A 68 -8.40 18.11 -19.32
N SER A 69 -9.36 18.86 -19.85
CA SER A 69 -10.31 18.38 -20.87
C SER A 69 -9.62 18.04 -22.19
N VAL A 70 -9.38 16.74 -22.43
CA VAL A 70 -9.36 16.18 -23.79
C VAL A 70 -10.43 15.09 -23.81
N GLY A 71 -11.49 15.32 -24.56
CA GLY A 71 -12.70 14.50 -24.57
C GLY A 71 -12.43 13.09 -25.11
N VAL A 72 -12.91 12.07 -24.37
CA VAL A 72 -12.92 10.66 -24.81
C VAL A 72 -13.77 10.46 -26.09
N SER A 73 -14.71 11.37 -26.36
CA SER A 73 -15.54 11.39 -27.57
C SER A 73 -14.74 11.54 -28.86
N ASP A 74 -13.52 12.09 -28.82
CA ASP A 74 -12.71 12.31 -30.02
C ASP A 74 -11.87 11.09 -30.41
N PHE A 75 -11.77 10.07 -29.54
CA PHE A 75 -10.91 8.91 -29.77
C PHE A 75 -11.67 7.64 -30.21
N PHE A 76 -12.92 7.48 -29.79
CA PHE A 76 -13.77 6.36 -30.22
C PHE A 76 -14.65 6.78 -31.40
N LYS A 77 -14.12 6.68 -32.62
CA LYS A 77 -14.99 6.41 -33.77
C LYS A 77 -15.46 4.96 -33.61
N GLU A 78 -16.77 4.83 -33.41
CA GLU A 78 -17.50 3.58 -33.20
C GLU A 78 -17.05 2.46 -34.14
N GLY A 79 -16.81 1.25 -33.61
CA GLY A 79 -16.86 0.04 -34.43
C GLY A 79 -15.82 -1.07 -34.21
N GLN A 80 -14.92 -0.99 -33.23
CA GLN A 80 -13.97 -2.08 -33.02
C GLN A 80 -13.54 -2.18 -31.56
N PHE A 81 -14.15 -3.09 -30.81
CA PHE A 81 -13.51 -4.03 -29.89
C PHE A 81 -14.58 -4.59 -28.97
N GLY A 82 -15.11 -5.75 -29.37
CA GLY A 82 -15.90 -6.58 -28.47
C GLY A 82 -14.98 -7.23 -27.45
N VAL A 83 -15.17 -6.88 -26.18
CA VAL A 83 -14.76 -7.72 -25.06
C VAL A 83 -15.92 -7.83 -24.09
N ASN A 84 -16.43 -9.06 -23.95
CA ASN A 84 -17.50 -9.40 -23.03
C ASN A 84 -16.94 -9.48 -21.61
N SER A 85 -17.65 -8.80 -20.69
CA SER A 85 -17.76 -9.07 -19.25
C SER A 85 -16.59 -9.79 -18.58
N VAL A 86 -15.73 -9.03 -17.88
CA VAL A 86 -14.86 -9.62 -16.85
C VAL A 86 -15.70 -9.90 -15.61
N GLU A 87 -15.87 -11.19 -15.28
CA GLU A 87 -16.47 -11.60 -14.01
C GLU A 87 -15.64 -11.04 -12.85
N ALA A 88 -16.33 -10.47 -11.86
CA ALA A 88 -15.73 -9.81 -10.72
C ALA A 88 -14.94 -10.82 -9.87
N VAL A 89 -13.62 -10.84 -10.07
CA VAL A 89 -12.69 -11.47 -9.13
C VAL A 89 -12.70 -10.63 -7.87
N VAL A 90 -13.21 -11.19 -6.77
CA VAL A 90 -13.18 -10.55 -5.45
C VAL A 90 -11.70 -10.35 -5.08
N PRO A 91 -11.21 -9.11 -4.94
CA PRO A 91 -9.80 -8.90 -4.62
C PRO A 91 -9.57 -9.32 -3.17
N ILE A 92 -8.65 -10.28 -2.99
CA ILE A 92 -8.16 -10.65 -1.67
C ILE A 92 -7.46 -9.41 -1.10
N LYS A 93 -8.01 -8.82 -0.02
CA LYS A 93 -7.39 -7.72 0.71
C LYS A 93 -6.08 -8.19 1.32
N GLY A 94 -4.97 -7.96 0.62
CA GLY A 94 -3.63 -8.23 1.10
C GLY A 94 -3.06 -7.04 1.87
N ILE A 95 -2.60 -7.28 3.09
CA ILE A 95 -1.79 -6.32 3.85
C ILE A 95 -0.32 -6.63 3.58
N VAL A 96 0.44 -5.62 3.17
CA VAL A 96 1.89 -5.69 2.99
C VAL A 96 2.56 -4.92 4.13
N ILE A 97 3.28 -5.64 4.98
CA ILE A 97 4.02 -5.05 6.09
C ILE A 97 5.45 -4.78 5.62
N ALA A 98 5.89 -3.52 5.66
CA ALA A 98 7.25 -3.13 5.33
C ALA A 98 7.96 -2.60 6.58
N ALA A 99 8.91 -3.37 7.09
CA ALA A 99 9.83 -2.92 8.14
C ALA A 99 11.15 -2.48 7.49
N SER A 100 11.57 -1.24 7.70
CA SER A 100 12.90 -0.76 7.32
C SER A 100 13.73 -0.60 8.59
N ARG A 101 14.91 -1.22 8.62
CA ARG A 101 15.93 -0.94 9.63
C ARG A 101 16.65 0.34 9.22
N GLU A 102 16.15 1.51 9.62
CA GLU A 102 17.04 2.66 9.78
C GLU A 102 17.65 2.54 11.17
N CYS A 103 18.80 1.87 11.24
CA CYS A 103 19.71 2.04 12.35
C CYS A 103 20.27 3.45 12.20
N ASP A 104 19.71 4.41 12.94
CA ASP A 104 20.43 5.66 13.19
C ASP A 104 21.77 5.26 13.79
N GLU A 105 22.85 5.48 13.03
CA GLU A 105 24.21 5.44 13.55
C GLU A 105 24.30 6.52 14.61
N LYS A 106 23.95 6.18 15.85
CA LYS A 106 24.41 6.95 17.01
C LYS A 106 25.92 6.78 17.05
N LYS A 107 26.57 7.75 16.42
CA LYS A 107 27.98 8.10 16.56
C LYS A 107 28.37 7.94 18.02
N ILE A 108 29.43 7.15 18.19
CA ILE A 108 30.22 6.81 19.39
C ILE A 108 30.06 7.81 20.54
#